data_AF-A0A946FTF9-F1
#
_entry.id   AF-A0A946FTF9-F1
#
_cell.length_a   1.000
_cell.length_b   1.000
_cell.length_c   1.000
_cell.angle_alpha   90.00
_cell.angle_beta   90.00
_cell.angle_gamma   90.00
#
_symmetry.space_group_name_H-M   'P 1'
#
loop_
_entity.id
_entity.type
_entity.pdbx_description
1 polymer ?
#
loop_
_entity_poly.entity_id
_entity_poly.type
_entity_poly.pdbx_seq_one_letter_code
_entity_poly.pdbx_strand_id
1 'polypeptide(L)'
;MHKRLVNFESFEDKDLVDKMGRKLEVILFYWDTHLRSHAVDHLGNFTELSDWRKVGKIDVDKIISSIDRIKDIGCPYFTEDEGSPPCFGRPGKCVKWKQCSPHAAYIEDSYLACCKKVIEEGCETPMLSVFHNSFTQKKFWAMGHNKIVALCSFIKNNYTLKTCYRPKQGAKVTRKEIRDHMITKIHFESVGKTCWITDETWGVAQKKDVRKRKRRGRKGRRYWKKR
;
A
#
# COMPACT_ATOMS: atom_id res chain seq x y z
N MET A 1 -30.03 -1.34 -5.99
CA MET A 1 -29.45 -2.57 -6.57
C MET A 1 -28.21 -2.18 -7.35
N HIS A 2 -27.00 -2.38 -6.79
CA HIS A 2 -25.69 -2.41 -7.48
C HIS A 2 -24.66 -2.97 -6.47
N LYS A 3 -24.75 -4.28 -6.18
CA LYS A 3 -23.64 -5.03 -5.58
C LYS A 3 -22.88 -5.65 -6.74
N ARG A 4 -22.05 -4.85 -7.40
CA ARG A 4 -21.06 -5.39 -8.32
C ARG A 4 -19.83 -5.62 -7.43
N LEU A 5 -19.31 -6.84 -7.36
CA LEU A 5 -17.97 -7.08 -6.81
C LEU A 5 -17.04 -6.44 -7.83
N VAL A 6 -16.76 -5.14 -7.68
CA VAL A 6 -16.30 -4.35 -8.83
C VAL A 6 -14.87 -4.70 -9.19
N ASN A 7 -14.03 -5.08 -8.22
CA ASN A 7 -12.60 -5.24 -8.44
C ASN A 7 -12.04 -6.37 -7.57
N PHE A 8 -12.22 -7.61 -7.99
CA PHE A 8 -11.59 -8.79 -7.38
C PHE A 8 -10.31 -9.12 -8.14
N GLU A 9 -9.20 -9.23 -7.43
CA GLU A 9 -7.89 -9.50 -8.01
C GLU A 9 -7.20 -10.62 -7.22
N SER A 10 -6.45 -11.46 -7.93
CA SER A 10 -5.63 -12.52 -7.35
C SER A 10 -4.17 -12.15 -7.53
N PHE A 11 -3.41 -12.15 -6.43
CA PHE A 11 -2.00 -11.82 -6.40
C PHE A 11 -1.21 -13.06 -5.97
N GLU A 12 -0.10 -13.31 -6.68
CA GLU A 12 0.77 -14.44 -6.42
C GLU A 12 2.07 -13.94 -5.78
N ASP A 13 2.35 -14.42 -4.58
CA ASP A 13 3.60 -14.25 -3.86
C ASP A 13 4.08 -15.67 -3.52
N LYS A 14 5.29 -16.03 -3.93
CA LYS A 14 5.80 -17.41 -3.79
C LYS A 14 5.91 -17.84 -2.34
N ASP A 15 6.40 -16.95 -1.47
CA ASP A 15 6.54 -17.24 -0.04
C ASP A 15 5.17 -17.36 0.64
N LEU A 16 4.19 -16.56 0.21
CA LEU A 16 2.81 -16.64 0.67
C LEU A 16 2.12 -17.93 0.19
N VAL A 17 2.36 -18.36 -1.05
CA VAL A 17 1.86 -19.64 -1.57
C VAL A 17 2.50 -20.80 -0.81
N ASP A 18 3.80 -20.76 -0.56
CA ASP A 18 4.50 -21.81 0.20
C ASP A 18 4.05 -21.87 1.67
N LYS A 19 3.78 -20.72 2.30
CA LYS A 19 3.35 -20.64 3.70
C LYS A 19 1.85 -20.85 3.92
N MET A 20 1.00 -20.40 3.01
CA MET A 20 -0.46 -20.45 3.16
C MET A 20 -1.13 -21.46 2.22
N GLY A 21 -0.42 -22.07 1.29
CA GLY A 21 -0.95 -23.05 0.33
C GLY A 21 -1.92 -22.46 -0.71
N ARG A 22 -2.00 -21.13 -0.85
CA ARG A 22 -2.94 -20.47 -1.78
C ARG A 22 -2.49 -19.06 -2.16
N LYS A 23 -2.98 -18.57 -3.31
CA LYS A 23 -2.81 -17.19 -3.77
C LYS A 23 -3.51 -16.19 -2.85
N LEU A 24 -3.05 -14.94 -2.85
CA LEU A 24 -3.69 -13.86 -2.12
C LEU A 24 -4.85 -13.28 -2.94
N GLU A 25 -6.07 -13.55 -2.52
CA GLU A 25 -7.26 -12.99 -3.14
C GLU A 25 -7.70 -11.72 -2.41
N VAL A 26 -7.78 -10.61 -3.16
CA VAL A 26 -8.07 -9.29 -2.62
C VAL A 26 -9.20 -8.63 -3.39
N ILE A 27 -10.21 -8.21 -2.65
CA ILE A 27 -11.26 -7.32 -3.14
C ILE A 27 -10.79 -5.90 -2.92
N LEU A 28 -10.54 -5.15 -3.99
CA LEU A 28 -10.08 -3.76 -3.86
C LEU A 28 -11.22 -2.87 -3.36
N PHE A 29 -12.39 -2.92 -3.99
CA PHE A 29 -13.55 -2.17 -3.53
C PHE A 29 -14.84 -2.98 -3.75
N TYR A 30 -15.65 -3.08 -2.69
CA TYR A 30 -16.99 -3.66 -2.82
C TYR A 30 -17.97 -2.66 -3.43
N TRP A 31 -17.85 -1.37 -3.11
CA TRP A 31 -18.84 -0.34 -3.40
C TRP A 31 -18.18 0.81 -4.15
N ASP A 32 -18.77 1.24 -5.27
CA ASP A 32 -18.28 2.37 -6.07
C ASP A 32 -18.23 3.67 -5.28
N THR A 33 -19.16 3.85 -4.34
CA THR A 33 -19.17 5.01 -3.44
C THR A 33 -17.90 5.10 -2.61
N HIS A 34 -17.39 3.96 -2.14
CA HIS A 34 -16.15 3.89 -1.39
C HIS A 34 -14.93 4.12 -2.28
N LEU A 35 -14.92 3.53 -3.49
CA LEU A 35 -13.88 3.77 -4.49
C LEU A 35 -13.78 5.26 -4.82
N ARG A 36 -14.89 5.91 -5.18
CA ARG A 36 -14.93 7.34 -5.48
C ARG A 36 -14.40 8.18 -4.34
N SER A 37 -14.86 7.89 -3.12
CA SER A 37 -14.45 8.64 -1.93
C SER A 37 -12.94 8.58 -1.74
N HIS A 38 -12.34 7.39 -1.79
CA HIS A 38 -10.89 7.25 -1.66
C HIS A 38 -10.14 7.87 -2.83
N ALA A 39 -10.62 7.68 -4.06
CA ALA A 39 -9.99 8.23 -5.25
C ALA A 39 -9.94 9.77 -5.20
N VAL A 40 -11.05 10.42 -4.84
CA VAL A 40 -11.14 11.88 -4.70
C VAL A 40 -10.31 12.37 -3.53
N ASP A 41 -10.35 11.69 -2.37
CA ASP A 41 -9.59 12.09 -1.18
C ASP A 41 -8.07 12.03 -1.42
N HIS A 42 -7.58 10.91 -1.95
CA HIS A 42 -6.14 10.70 -2.14
C HIS A 42 -5.57 11.40 -3.38
N LEU A 43 -6.28 11.41 -4.51
CA LEU A 43 -5.78 12.04 -5.74
C LEU A 43 -6.17 13.52 -5.84
N GLY A 44 -7.17 13.98 -5.07
CA GLY A 44 -7.47 15.40 -4.88
C GLY A 44 -6.51 16.10 -3.92
N ASN A 45 -5.83 15.36 -3.04
CA ASN A 45 -4.77 15.89 -2.20
C ASN A 45 -3.44 16.01 -2.97
N PHE A 46 -3.17 17.20 -3.48
CA PHE A 46 -1.98 17.47 -4.30
C PHE A 46 -0.65 17.26 -3.57
N THR A 47 -0.63 17.20 -2.23
CA THR A 47 0.60 16.89 -1.48
C THR A 47 1.06 15.44 -1.65
N GLU A 48 0.11 14.52 -1.92
CA GLU A 48 0.40 13.10 -2.16
C GLU A 48 0.57 12.76 -3.63
N LEU A 49 0.06 13.61 -4.54
CA LEU A 49 -0.06 13.29 -5.97
C LEU A 49 1.28 12.94 -6.63
N SER A 50 2.38 13.54 -6.17
CA SER A 50 3.73 13.23 -6.67
C SER A 50 4.18 11.79 -6.38
N ASP A 51 3.74 11.20 -5.27
CA ASP A 51 4.04 9.81 -4.93
C ASP A 51 3.09 8.86 -5.68
N TRP A 52 1.81 9.22 -5.81
CA TRP A 52 0.84 8.50 -6.64
C TRP A 52 1.26 8.43 -8.12
N ARG A 53 1.83 9.51 -8.66
CA ARG A 53 2.38 9.54 -10.03
C ARG A 53 3.45 8.48 -10.26
N LYS A 54 4.30 8.23 -9.26
CA LYS A 54 5.37 7.22 -9.36
C LYS A 54 4.84 5.80 -9.35
N VAL A 55 3.68 5.58 -8.72
CA VAL A 55 3.00 4.28 -8.71
C VAL A 55 2.40 4.03 -10.09
N GLY A 56 1.28 4.67 -10.42
CA GLY A 56 0.45 4.27 -11.57
C GLY A 56 0.84 4.86 -12.92
N LYS A 57 1.85 5.74 -12.98
CA LYS A 57 2.08 6.63 -14.14
C LYS A 57 0.82 7.41 -14.52
N ILE A 58 0.09 7.90 -13.51
CA ILE A 58 -1.14 8.67 -13.72
C ILE A 58 -0.86 9.97 -14.47
N ASP A 59 -1.82 10.39 -15.29
CA ASP A 59 -1.80 11.70 -15.94
C ASP A 59 -2.24 12.75 -14.92
N VAL A 60 -1.26 13.44 -14.34
CA VAL A 60 -1.49 14.45 -13.29
C VAL A 60 -2.35 15.61 -13.78
N ASP A 61 -2.15 16.06 -15.02
CA ASP A 61 -2.89 17.20 -15.57
C ASP A 61 -4.36 16.82 -15.80
N LYS A 62 -4.61 15.59 -16.22
CA LYS A 62 -5.98 15.06 -16.33
C LYS A 62 -6.65 14.85 -14.97
N ILE A 63 -5.91 14.44 -13.94
CA ILE A 63 -6.43 14.38 -12.56
C ILE A 63 -6.81 15.78 -12.07
N ILE A 64 -5.92 16.76 -12.21
CA ILE A 64 -6.15 18.16 -11.78
C ILE A 64 -7.38 18.73 -12.47
N SER A 65 -7.44 18.65 -13.81
CA SER A 65 -8.58 19.15 -14.57
C SER A 65 -9.90 18.45 -14.20
N SER A 66 -9.86 17.15 -13.91
CA SER A 66 -11.06 16.41 -13.45
C SER A 66 -11.52 16.88 -12.06
N ILE A 67 -10.58 17.12 -11.14
CA ILE A 67 -10.87 17.65 -9.80
C ILE A 67 -11.43 19.07 -9.89
N ASP A 68 -10.87 19.93 -10.73
CA ASP A 68 -11.36 21.30 -10.90
C ASP A 68 -12.78 21.33 -11.47
N ARG A 69 -13.12 20.45 -12.41
CA ARG A 69 -14.52 20.28 -12.85
C ARG A 69 -15.46 19.83 -11.73
N ILE A 70 -15.00 18.96 -10.83
CA ILE A 70 -15.79 18.54 -9.67
C ILE A 70 -15.98 19.70 -8.68
N LYS A 71 -14.98 20.57 -8.52
CA LYS A 71 -15.11 21.82 -7.73
C LYS A 71 -16.11 22.78 -8.37
N ASP A 72 -16.04 23.00 -9.68
CA ASP A 72 -16.95 23.89 -10.42
C ASP A 72 -18.42 23.46 -10.30
N ILE A 73 -18.68 22.15 -10.20
CA ILE A 73 -20.03 21.60 -9.96
C ILE A 73 -20.57 21.96 -8.55
N GLY A 74 -19.70 22.40 -7.65
CA GLY A 74 -19.99 22.68 -6.25
C GLY A 74 -20.07 21.41 -5.40
N CYS A 75 -19.03 20.57 -5.45
CA CYS A 75 -18.92 19.41 -4.58
C CYS A 75 -18.62 19.84 -3.13
N PRO A 76 -19.46 19.46 -2.14
CA PRO A 76 -19.31 19.87 -0.73
C PRO A 76 -17.93 19.63 -0.13
N TYR A 77 -17.27 18.52 -0.47
CA TYR A 77 -15.92 18.18 -0.01
C TYR A 77 -14.86 19.27 -0.26
N PHE A 78 -15.02 20.07 -1.31
CA PHE A 78 -14.07 21.12 -1.66
C PHE A 78 -14.50 22.52 -1.23
N THR A 79 -15.73 22.67 -0.71
CA THR A 79 -16.33 23.97 -0.38
C THR A 79 -16.61 24.13 1.11
N GLU A 80 -16.96 23.03 1.76
CA GLU A 80 -17.18 22.92 3.19
C GLU A 80 -15.98 22.11 3.68
N ASP A 81 -15.33 22.51 4.78
CA ASP A 81 -14.15 21.82 5.37
C ASP A 81 -14.57 20.45 5.96
N GLU A 82 -15.15 19.60 5.11
CA GLU A 82 -15.59 18.26 5.41
C GLU A 82 -14.37 17.35 5.41
N GLY A 83 -14.10 16.70 6.54
CA GLY A 83 -12.98 15.77 6.67
C GLY A 83 -13.07 14.51 5.79
N SER A 84 -14.12 14.33 4.97
CA SER A 84 -14.26 13.21 4.04
C SER A 84 -15.24 13.52 2.90
N PRO A 85 -15.04 13.00 1.68
CA PRO A 85 -15.97 13.24 0.57
C PRO A 85 -17.40 12.78 0.86
N PRO A 86 -18.45 13.47 0.35
CA PRO A 86 -19.85 13.12 0.61
C PRO A 86 -20.30 11.81 -0.07
N CYS A 87 -19.48 11.29 -0.99
CA CYS A 87 -19.63 9.93 -1.53
C CYS A 87 -19.22 8.84 -0.52
N PHE A 88 -18.57 9.17 0.60
CA PHE A 88 -18.26 8.21 1.66
C PHE A 88 -19.54 7.62 2.26
N GLY A 89 -19.68 6.30 2.18
CA GLY A 89 -20.78 5.54 2.80
C GLY A 89 -21.80 4.99 1.80
N ARG A 90 -23.09 5.13 2.12
CA ARG A 90 -24.19 4.49 1.37
C ARG A 90 -24.52 5.23 0.08
N PRO A 91 -24.95 4.51 -0.98
CA PRO A 91 -25.50 5.13 -2.19
C PRO A 91 -26.60 6.14 -1.85
N GLY A 92 -26.56 7.32 -2.47
CA GLY A 92 -27.57 8.37 -2.33
C GLY A 92 -27.21 9.53 -1.39
N LYS A 93 -26.13 9.43 -0.59
CA LYS A 93 -25.69 10.55 0.27
C LYS A 93 -25.11 11.72 -0.55
N CYS A 94 -24.40 11.41 -1.64
CA CYS A 94 -23.82 12.42 -2.51
C CYS A 94 -24.87 13.00 -3.47
N VAL A 95 -25.37 14.20 -3.15
CA VAL A 95 -26.39 14.90 -3.96
C VAL A 95 -25.90 15.27 -5.38
N LYS A 96 -24.58 15.41 -5.55
CA LYS A 96 -23.94 15.73 -6.84
C LYS A 96 -23.45 14.50 -7.61
N TRP A 97 -23.75 13.28 -7.16
CA TRP A 97 -23.17 12.04 -7.72
C TRP A 97 -23.26 11.96 -9.25
N LYS A 98 -24.45 12.18 -9.82
CA LYS A 98 -24.65 12.08 -11.27
C LYS A 98 -23.84 13.13 -12.04
N GLN A 99 -23.77 14.35 -11.53
CA GLN A 99 -23.04 15.45 -12.15
C GLN A 99 -21.53 15.23 -12.07
N CYS A 100 -21.01 14.73 -10.94
CA CYS A 100 -19.59 14.46 -10.77
C CYS A 100 -19.11 13.20 -11.52
N SER A 101 -20.00 12.25 -11.83
CA SER A 101 -19.61 10.93 -12.36
C SER A 101 -18.76 10.96 -13.63
N PRO A 102 -19.07 11.77 -14.66
CA PRO A 102 -18.27 11.83 -15.88
C PRO A 102 -16.82 12.30 -15.63
N HIS A 103 -16.60 13.11 -14.59
CA HIS A 103 -15.29 13.64 -14.23
C HIS A 103 -14.57 12.73 -13.22
N ALA A 104 -15.32 12.07 -12.34
CA ALA A 104 -14.77 11.16 -11.34
C ALA A 104 -14.27 9.84 -11.95
N ALA A 105 -14.84 9.37 -13.06
CA ALA A 105 -14.51 8.08 -13.66
C ALA A 105 -13.00 7.91 -13.91
N TYR A 106 -12.33 8.93 -14.48
CA TYR A 106 -10.89 8.84 -14.72
C TYR A 106 -10.06 8.79 -13.43
N ILE A 107 -10.51 9.49 -12.39
CA ILE A 107 -9.86 9.51 -11.07
C ILE A 107 -10.01 8.14 -10.41
N GLU A 108 -11.21 7.54 -10.49
CA GLU A 108 -11.52 6.20 -9.98
C GLU A 108 -10.64 5.13 -10.64
N ASP A 109 -10.60 5.12 -11.96
CA ASP A 109 -9.80 4.15 -12.74
C ASP A 109 -8.30 4.30 -12.43
N SER A 110 -7.81 5.54 -12.36
CA SER A 110 -6.40 5.83 -12.05
C SER A 110 -6.03 5.39 -10.64
N TYR A 111 -6.90 5.67 -9.66
CA TYR A 111 -6.68 5.25 -8.27
C TYR A 111 -6.70 3.73 -8.14
N LEU A 112 -7.67 3.07 -8.78
CA LEU A 112 -7.77 1.61 -8.78
C LEU A 112 -6.52 0.95 -9.38
N ALA A 113 -6.03 1.46 -10.52
CA ALA A 113 -4.80 0.99 -11.13
C ALA A 113 -3.58 1.16 -10.19
N CYS A 114 -3.51 2.29 -9.48
CA CYS A 114 -2.47 2.49 -8.46
C CYS A 114 -2.59 1.48 -7.31
N CYS A 115 -3.80 1.24 -6.79
CA CYS A 115 -4.03 0.26 -5.72
C CYS A 115 -3.57 -1.14 -6.12
N LYS A 116 -3.94 -1.59 -7.33
CA LYS A 116 -3.51 -2.88 -7.88
C LYS A 116 -1.98 -2.97 -7.91
N LYS A 117 -1.32 -1.95 -8.45
CA LYS A 117 0.13 -1.91 -8.56
C LYS A 117 0.85 -1.86 -7.21
N VAL A 118 0.31 -1.16 -6.20
CA VAL A 118 0.90 -1.16 -4.84
C VAL A 118 0.88 -2.56 -4.24
N ILE A 119 -0.21 -3.30 -4.41
CA ILE A 119 -0.34 -4.66 -3.88
C ILE A 119 0.56 -5.61 -4.66
N GLU A 120 0.54 -5.53 -5.99
CA GLU A 120 1.41 -6.32 -6.87
C GLU A 120 2.90 -6.12 -6.55
N GLU A 121 3.37 -4.87 -6.50
CA GLU A 121 4.75 -4.56 -6.09
C GLU A 121 5.04 -5.03 -4.67
N GLY A 122 4.06 -5.01 -3.76
CA GLY A 122 4.21 -5.51 -2.40
C GLY A 122 4.19 -7.03 -2.27
N CYS A 123 3.78 -7.76 -3.32
CA CYS A 123 3.89 -9.22 -3.46
C CYS A 123 5.19 -9.61 -4.21
N GLU A 124 5.65 -8.78 -5.15
CA GLU A 124 6.94 -8.97 -5.83
C GLU A 124 8.11 -8.60 -4.94
N THR A 125 7.97 -7.50 -4.20
CA THR A 125 8.93 -7.09 -3.18
C THR A 125 8.48 -7.65 -1.85
N PRO A 126 9.38 -8.24 -1.07
CA PRO A 126 8.93 -9.08 0.03
C PRO A 126 8.52 -8.31 1.30
N MET A 127 8.03 -7.07 1.17
CA MET A 127 7.52 -6.23 2.25
C MET A 127 6.01 -6.39 2.42
N LEU A 128 5.59 -7.65 2.60
CA LEU A 128 4.24 -8.04 2.95
C LEU A 128 4.22 -8.53 4.42
N SER A 129 3.20 -8.13 5.16
CA SER A 129 2.99 -8.61 6.54
C SER A 129 1.54 -9.05 6.73
N VAL A 130 1.35 -10.22 7.34
CA VAL A 130 0.04 -10.76 7.69
C VAL A 130 -0.03 -10.92 9.21
N PHE A 131 -1.05 -10.35 9.83
CA PHE A 131 -1.16 -10.36 11.29
C PHE A 131 -2.61 -10.32 11.77
N HIS A 132 -2.83 -10.66 13.03
CA HIS A 132 -4.10 -10.43 13.70
C HIS A 132 -4.03 -9.14 14.50
N ASN A 133 -4.99 -8.24 14.31
CA ASN A 133 -5.07 -7.05 15.13
C ASN A 133 -5.65 -7.34 16.53
N SER A 134 -5.73 -6.31 17.38
CA SER A 134 -6.34 -6.37 18.71
C SER A 134 -7.81 -6.75 18.78
N PHE A 135 -8.52 -6.67 17.65
CA PHE A 135 -9.90 -7.13 17.52
C PHE A 135 -9.97 -8.53 16.90
N THR A 136 -8.86 -9.28 16.88
CA THR A 136 -8.67 -10.62 16.28
C THR A 136 -8.89 -10.70 14.76
N GLN A 137 -9.11 -9.58 14.08
CA GLN A 137 -9.26 -9.52 12.63
C GLN A 137 -7.92 -9.74 11.95
N LYS A 138 -7.87 -10.67 11.01
CA LYS A 138 -6.72 -10.89 10.14
C LYS A 138 -6.55 -9.69 9.20
N LYS A 139 -5.36 -9.12 9.15
CA LYS A 139 -4.97 -8.01 8.27
C LYS A 139 -3.81 -8.44 7.37
N PHE A 140 -3.66 -7.75 6.24
CA PHE A 140 -2.40 -7.75 5.53
C PHE A 140 -2.02 -6.33 5.13
N TRP A 141 -0.73 -6.02 5.22
CA TRP A 141 -0.15 -4.79 4.70
C TRP A 141 0.83 -5.14 3.59
N ALA A 142 0.82 -4.36 2.52
CA ALA A 142 1.72 -4.50 1.39
C ALA A 142 2.35 -3.15 1.07
N MET A 143 3.67 -3.13 0.90
CA MET A 143 4.43 -1.94 0.55
C MET A 143 5.38 -2.27 -0.61
N GLY A 144 5.22 -1.57 -1.73
CA GLY A 144 6.07 -1.74 -2.90
C GLY A 144 7.39 -0.95 -2.85
N HIS A 145 7.87 -0.55 -4.03
CA HIS A 145 9.06 0.31 -4.17
C HIS A 145 8.76 1.79 -3.89
N ASN A 146 7.49 2.13 -3.82
CA ASN A 146 6.98 3.48 -3.61
C ASN A 146 6.73 3.79 -2.12
N LYS A 147 6.19 4.99 -1.85
CA LYS A 147 5.91 5.49 -0.49
C LYS A 147 4.46 5.25 -0.05
N ILE A 148 3.68 4.55 -0.86
CA ILE A 148 2.28 4.21 -0.60
C ILE A 148 2.22 2.81 -0.02
N VAL A 149 1.34 2.62 0.95
CA VAL A 149 1.10 1.33 1.61
C VAL A 149 -0.35 0.94 1.43
N ALA A 150 -0.57 -0.32 1.04
CA ALA A 150 -1.89 -0.92 1.02
C ALA A 150 -2.20 -1.57 2.37
N LEU A 151 -3.35 -1.24 2.95
CA LEU A 151 -3.90 -1.85 4.14
C LEU A 151 -5.16 -2.65 3.78
N CYS A 152 -5.16 -3.93 4.12
CA CYS A 152 -6.30 -4.80 3.87
C CYS A 152 -6.76 -5.51 5.15
N SER A 153 -8.06 -5.80 5.23
CA SER A 153 -8.67 -6.57 6.31
C SER A 153 -9.38 -7.80 5.76
N PHE A 154 -9.32 -8.91 6.47
CA PHE A 154 -10.04 -10.12 6.12
C PHE A 154 -11.50 -10.01 6.51
N ILE A 155 -12.39 -9.98 5.52
CA ILE A 155 -13.83 -9.81 5.68
C ILE A 155 -14.52 -10.87 4.82
N LYS A 156 -15.41 -11.67 5.42
CA LYS A 156 -16.23 -12.66 4.70
C LYS A 156 -15.40 -13.55 3.77
N ASN A 157 -14.38 -14.19 4.33
CA ASN A 157 -13.49 -15.15 3.67
C ASN A 157 -12.52 -14.56 2.63
N ASN A 158 -12.49 -13.25 2.45
CA ASN A 158 -11.61 -12.58 1.49
C ASN A 158 -10.83 -11.46 2.16
N TYR A 159 -9.63 -11.15 1.67
CA TYR A 159 -9.04 -9.88 2.02
C TYR A 159 -9.70 -8.75 1.25
N THR A 160 -9.89 -7.62 1.90
CA THR A 160 -10.50 -6.44 1.30
C THR A 160 -9.62 -5.25 1.58
N LEU A 161 -9.26 -4.50 0.53
CA LEU A 161 -8.55 -3.24 0.65
C LEU A 161 -9.40 -2.25 1.42
N LYS A 162 -8.82 -1.71 2.49
CA LYS A 162 -9.39 -0.61 3.25
C LYS A 162 -8.97 0.71 2.64
N THR A 163 -7.68 0.85 2.37
CA THR A 163 -7.10 2.07 1.80
C THR A 163 -5.70 1.78 1.29
N CYS A 164 -5.30 2.51 0.25
CA CYS A 164 -3.90 2.76 -0.05
C CYS A 164 -3.59 4.21 0.32
N TYR A 165 -2.56 4.44 1.12
CA TYR A 165 -2.25 5.78 1.63
C TYR A 165 -0.75 5.98 1.84
N ARG A 166 -0.36 7.25 2.01
CA ARG A 166 1.01 7.65 2.38
C ARG A 166 1.10 7.83 3.91
N PRO A 167 1.78 6.93 4.67
CA PRO A 167 1.70 6.97 6.14
C PRO A 167 2.38 8.17 6.80
N LYS A 168 3.31 8.82 6.11
CA LYS A 168 4.04 10.00 6.61
C LYS A 168 4.15 11.06 5.52
N GLN A 169 3.77 12.29 5.87
CA GLN A 169 3.83 13.45 4.98
C GLN A 169 5.17 14.17 5.04
N GLY A 170 5.49 14.92 3.97
CA GLY A 170 6.68 15.78 3.88
C GLY A 170 7.68 15.34 2.80
N ALA A 171 8.24 16.30 2.06
CA ALA A 171 9.07 16.02 0.87
C ALA A 171 10.29 15.13 1.16
N LYS A 172 10.89 15.26 2.35
CA LYS A 172 12.12 14.56 2.75
C LYS A 172 11.90 13.16 3.32
N VAL A 173 10.65 12.75 3.58
CA VAL A 173 10.36 11.43 4.15
C VAL A 173 10.84 10.34 3.19
N THR A 174 11.72 9.48 3.69
CA THR A 174 12.31 8.37 2.94
C THR A 174 11.45 7.12 3.01
N ARG A 175 11.65 6.19 2.06
CA ARG A 175 11.01 4.86 2.08
C ARG A 175 11.33 4.09 3.37
N LYS A 176 12.57 4.22 3.86
CA LYS A 176 13.02 3.58 5.11
C LYS A 176 12.21 4.06 6.32
N GLU A 177 11.99 5.37 6.44
CA GLU A 177 11.21 5.93 7.54
C GLU A 177 9.74 5.52 7.52
N ILE A 178 9.16 5.32 6.33
CA ILE A 178 7.82 4.78 6.16
C ILE A 178 7.79 3.32 6.61
N ARG A 179 8.73 2.51 6.12
CA ARG A 179 8.87 1.10 6.50
C ARG A 179 9.01 0.93 8.02
N ASP A 180 9.92 1.67 8.63
CA ASP A 180 10.19 1.59 10.08
C ASP A 180 8.94 1.99 10.89
N HIS A 181 8.23 3.03 10.44
CA HIS A 181 6.95 3.42 11.04
C HIS A 181 5.90 2.30 10.93
N MET A 182 5.80 1.66 9.76
CA MET A 182 4.84 0.58 9.56
C MET A 182 5.18 -0.66 10.39
N ILE A 183 6.47 -1.02 10.53
CA ILE A 183 6.91 -2.09 11.43
C ILE A 183 6.45 -1.81 12.86
N THR A 184 6.74 -0.61 13.38
CA THR A 184 6.30 -0.19 14.71
C THR A 184 4.78 -0.28 14.86
N LYS A 185 4.03 0.20 13.87
CA LYS A 185 2.57 0.19 13.90
C LYS A 185 1.99 -1.23 13.86
N ILE A 186 2.56 -2.15 13.05
CA ILE A 186 2.17 -3.57 13.03
C ILE A 186 2.40 -4.20 14.40
N HIS A 187 3.57 -3.98 15.00
CA HIS A 187 3.87 -4.52 16.33
C HIS A 187 2.86 -4.06 17.38
N PHE A 188 2.47 -2.78 17.37
CA PHE A 188 1.47 -2.24 18.28
C PHE A 188 0.06 -2.77 18.02
N GLU A 189 -0.33 -2.93 16.75
CA GLU A 189 -1.65 -3.44 16.40
C GLU A 189 -1.78 -4.96 16.60
N SER A 190 -0.67 -5.71 16.55
CA SER A 190 -0.68 -7.16 16.62
C SER A 190 -0.91 -7.68 18.03
N VAL A 191 -1.86 -8.60 18.21
CA VAL A 191 -2.17 -9.25 19.51
C VAL A 191 -1.63 -10.68 19.60
N GLY A 192 -0.70 -11.03 18.72
CA GLY A 192 -0.03 -12.33 18.72
C GLY A 192 1.20 -12.33 17.84
N LYS A 193 1.66 -13.53 17.44
CA LYS A 193 2.78 -13.66 16.51
C LYS A 193 2.38 -13.05 15.16
N THR A 194 3.05 -11.96 14.79
CA THR A 194 2.98 -11.40 13.44
C THR A 194 3.64 -12.38 12.48
N CYS A 195 2.93 -12.73 11.40
CA CYS A 195 3.53 -13.49 10.31
C CYS A 195 4.18 -12.50 9.35
N TRP A 196 5.46 -12.25 9.58
CA TRP A 196 6.29 -11.64 8.57
C TRP A 196 6.46 -12.63 7.43
N ILE A 197 6.13 -12.22 6.20
CA ILE A 197 6.36 -13.10 5.06
C ILE A 197 7.86 -13.36 4.89
N THR A 198 8.74 -12.47 5.35
CA THR A 198 10.07 -12.82 5.88
C THR A 198 10.64 -11.67 6.75
N ASP A 199 11.44 -11.98 7.78
CA ASP A 199 12.13 -10.96 8.60
C ASP A 199 13.25 -10.24 7.80
N GLU A 200 13.82 -10.94 6.83
CA GLU A 200 14.88 -10.45 5.93
C GLU A 200 14.39 -9.35 4.99
N THR A 201 13.08 -9.26 4.76
CA THR A 201 12.54 -8.55 3.60
C THR A 201 11.88 -7.23 3.92
N TRP A 202 11.38 -7.11 5.15
CA TRP A 202 11.28 -5.81 5.80
C TRP A 202 12.66 -5.27 6.23
N GLY A 203 13.74 -6.05 6.05
CA GLY A 203 15.10 -5.67 6.45
C GLY A 203 15.25 -5.53 7.97
N VAL A 204 14.50 -6.32 8.72
CA VAL A 204 14.52 -6.39 10.19
C VAL A 204 15.62 -7.35 10.65
N ALA A 205 15.86 -8.43 9.91
CA ALA A 205 17.01 -9.31 10.15
C ALA A 205 18.30 -8.60 9.72
N GLN A 206 19.15 -8.23 10.69
CA GLN A 206 20.54 -7.94 10.39
C GLN A 206 21.16 -9.23 9.83
N LYS A 207 21.54 -9.22 8.54
CA LYS A 207 22.43 -10.26 8.02
C LYS A 207 23.65 -10.27 8.94
N LYS A 208 23.80 -11.32 9.76
CA LYS A 208 25.08 -11.60 10.41
C LYS A 208 26.07 -11.71 9.27
N ASP A 209 26.95 -10.72 9.16
CA ASP A 209 27.99 -10.68 8.15
C ASP A 209 28.93 -11.85 8.47
N VAL A 210 28.62 -13.04 7.97
CA VAL A 210 29.51 -14.22 8.05
C VAL A 210 30.63 -13.97 7.06
N ARG A 211 31.46 -12.98 7.37
CA ARG A 211 32.79 -12.86 6.79
C ARG A 211 33.57 -14.05 7.32
N LYS A 212 33.51 -15.18 6.62
CA LYS A 212 34.53 -16.22 6.66
C LYS A 212 35.85 -15.56 6.27
N ARG A 213 36.54 -14.96 7.23
CA ARG A 213 37.96 -14.61 7.12
C ARG A 213 38.68 -15.93 6.92
N LYS A 214 38.95 -16.29 5.65
CA LYS A 214 39.98 -17.29 5.32
C LYS A 214 41.25 -16.82 6.02
N ARG A 215 41.63 -17.48 7.12
CA ARG A 215 42.97 -17.38 7.70
C ARG A 215 43.94 -17.79 6.60
N ARG A 216 44.52 -16.82 5.90
CA ARG A 216 45.69 -17.06 5.05
C ARG A 216 46.82 -17.45 6.00
N GLY A 217 47.08 -18.75 6.11
CA GLY A 217 48.31 -19.25 6.72
C GLY A 217 49.50 -18.72 5.93
N ARG A 218 50.18 -17.71 6.48
CA ARG A 218 51.51 -17.35 6.01
C ARG A 218 52.50 -18.22 6.78
N LYS A 219 52.97 -19.24 6.07
CA LYS A 219 54.08 -20.12 6.41
C LYS A 219 55.24 -19.31 7.01
N GLY A 220 55.75 -19.77 8.14
CA GLY A 220 56.94 -19.22 8.78
C GLY A 220 58.12 -19.19 7.82
N ARG A 221 58.79 -18.03 7.74
CA ARG A 221 60.13 -17.94 7.17
C ARG A 221 61.09 -18.62 8.15
N ARG A 222 61.55 -19.82 7.78
CA ARG A 222 62.71 -20.47 8.39
C ARG A 222 63.95 -19.61 8.15
N TYR A 223 64.68 -19.35 9.23
CA TYR A 223 66.06 -18.90 9.24
C TYR A 223 66.94 -19.79 8.37
N TRP A 224 67.79 -19.19 7.55
CA TRP A 224 69.01 -19.82 7.05
C TRP A 224 70.19 -18.91 7.37
N LYS A 225 71.03 -19.39 8.29
CA LYS A 225 72.39 -18.91 8.52
C LYS A 225 73.26 -19.26 7.31
N LYS A 226 74.04 -18.28 6.83
CA LYS A 226 75.38 -18.38 6.23
C LYS A 226 76.03 -17.02 6.53
N ARG A 227 77.26 -16.88 7.01
CA ARG A 227 78.42 -17.75 7.17
C ARG A 227 79.21 -17.22 8.36
#